data_AF-A0AAX3I1X5-F1
#
_entry.id   AF-A0AAX3I1X5-F1
#
_cell.length_a   1.000
_cell.length_b   1.000
_cell.length_c   1.000
_cell.angle_alpha   90.00
_cell.angle_beta   90.00
_cell.angle_gamma   90.00
#
_symmetry.space_group_name_H-M   'P 1'
#
loop_
_entity.id
_entity.type
_entity.pdbx_description
1 polymer ?
#
loop_
_entity_poly.entity_id
_entity_poly.type
_entity_poly.pdbx_seq_one_letter_code
_entity_poly.pdbx_strand_id
1 'polypeptide(L)'
;MNNVIDFPLVQAVEIINEAHFEKFEDAALMLMSFEKLADAVEVVSEGGEIHERDDTHVGLMEACMALAVMFRRRTGHDVQTVSADHLDQERRGLMEGVEVNSLPIPVRPSALKPLPTEAFRGVPTADLARVGFNYISRSHEHIKGNCPKLIELDLARAHSLDAMGALVVLIERLSGGVASIACGETPIANAPGSETLQ
;
A
#
# COMPACT_ATOMS: atom_id res chain seq x y z
N MET A 1 26.58 -51.29 -30.49
CA MET A 1 26.51 -51.05 -29.04
C MET A 1 26.88 -49.60 -28.81
N ASN A 2 25.90 -48.69 -28.72
CA ASN A 2 26.13 -47.29 -28.38
C ASN A 2 25.50 -47.04 -27.02
N ASN A 3 26.30 -47.07 -25.97
CA ASN A 3 25.86 -46.64 -24.65
C ASN A 3 25.97 -45.11 -24.64
N VAL A 4 24.85 -44.43 -24.90
CA VAL A 4 24.71 -42.99 -24.68
C VAL A 4 24.58 -42.79 -23.17
N ILE A 5 25.59 -42.15 -22.58
CA ILE A 5 25.54 -41.69 -21.20
C ILE A 5 24.76 -40.38 -21.23
N ASP A 6 23.47 -40.44 -20.90
CA ASP A 6 22.68 -39.23 -20.61
C ASP A 6 23.18 -38.66 -19.27
N PHE A 7 23.91 -37.55 -19.35
CA PHE A 7 24.20 -36.76 -18.17
C PHE A 7 22.88 -36.14 -17.68
N PRO A 8 22.53 -36.25 -16.39
CA PRO A 8 21.35 -35.58 -15.87
C PRO A 8 21.51 -34.08 -16.13
N LEU A 9 20.50 -33.47 -16.76
CA LEU A 9 20.37 -32.03 -16.92
C LEU A 9 20.71 -31.37 -15.59
N VAL A 10 21.78 -30.59 -15.58
CA VAL A 10 22.18 -29.77 -14.45
C VAL A 10 20.95 -28.97 -14.05
N GLN A 11 20.36 -29.29 -12.89
CA GLN A 11 19.27 -28.49 -12.34
C GLN A 11 19.77 -27.05 -12.29
N ALA A 12 19.07 -26.14 -12.98
CA ALA A 12 19.41 -24.74 -12.97
C ALA A 12 19.43 -24.29 -11.51
N VAL A 13 20.60 -23.87 -11.02
CA VAL A 13 20.76 -23.34 -9.67
C VAL A 13 19.81 -22.15 -9.54
N GLU A 14 18.78 -22.28 -8.72
CA GLU A 14 17.83 -21.21 -8.50
C GLU A 14 18.52 -20.15 -7.63
N ILE A 15 18.78 -18.98 -8.23
CA ILE A 15 19.38 -17.85 -7.54
C ILE A 15 18.26 -17.13 -6.81
N ILE A 16 18.25 -17.22 -5.49
CA ILE A 16 17.31 -16.50 -4.61
C ILE A 16 17.81 -15.06 -4.48
N ASN A 17 17.15 -14.15 -5.19
CA ASN A 17 17.40 -12.71 -5.15
C ASN A 17 16.07 -11.93 -5.14
N GLU A 18 16.11 -10.60 -5.09
CA GLU A 18 14.89 -9.78 -5.14
C GLU A 18 14.01 -10.10 -6.37
N ALA A 19 14.60 -10.39 -7.54
CA ALA A 19 13.86 -10.74 -8.75
C ALA A 19 13.15 -12.11 -8.66
N HIS A 20 13.61 -13.02 -7.80
CA HIS A 20 12.87 -14.22 -7.45
C HIS A 20 11.59 -13.85 -6.68
N PHE A 21 11.70 -12.95 -5.69
CA PHE A 21 10.56 -12.51 -4.87
C PHE A 21 9.56 -11.62 -5.61
N GLU A 22 9.99 -10.91 -6.65
CA GLU A 22 9.11 -10.08 -7.49
C GLU A 22 7.96 -10.87 -8.16
N LYS A 23 8.01 -12.20 -8.20
CA LYS A 23 6.98 -13.05 -8.79
C LYS A 23 5.80 -13.35 -7.86
N PHE A 24 5.97 -13.14 -6.55
CA PHE A 24 4.94 -13.46 -5.56
C PHE A 24 4.10 -12.23 -5.19
N GLU A 25 2.85 -12.46 -4.79
CA GLU A 25 1.94 -11.42 -4.30
C GLU A 25 2.35 -10.94 -2.90
N ASP A 26 2.06 -9.67 -2.57
CA ASP A 26 2.48 -9.03 -1.31
C ASP A 26 2.03 -9.81 -0.06
N ALA A 27 0.81 -10.39 -0.08
CA ALA A 27 0.30 -11.17 1.04
C ALA A 27 1.13 -12.45 1.29
N ALA A 28 1.61 -13.10 0.22
CA ALA A 28 2.44 -14.29 0.34
C ALA A 28 3.84 -13.93 0.84
N LEU A 29 4.42 -12.84 0.32
CA LEU A 29 5.70 -12.31 0.79
C LEU A 29 5.63 -11.94 2.28
N MET A 30 4.54 -11.29 2.70
CA MET A 30 4.32 -10.89 4.09
C MET A 30 4.22 -12.10 5.02
N LEU A 31 3.45 -13.13 4.65
CA LEU A 31 3.35 -14.36 5.43
C LEU A 31 4.71 -15.06 5.57
N MET A 32 5.45 -15.18 4.47
CA MET A 32 6.80 -15.75 4.49
C MET A 32 7.75 -14.94 5.38
N SER A 33 7.73 -13.61 5.29
CA SER A 33 8.54 -12.76 6.16
C SER A 33 8.19 -12.95 7.65
N PHE A 34 6.91 -13.07 7.99
CA PHE A 34 6.49 -13.32 9.38
C PHE A 34 6.94 -14.70 9.88
N GLU A 35 6.84 -15.74 9.05
CA GLU A 35 7.31 -17.08 9.38
C GLU A 35 8.82 -17.07 9.67
N LYS A 36 9.63 -16.54 8.74
CA LYS A 36 11.10 -16.48 8.90
C LYS A 36 11.54 -15.64 10.09
N LEU A 37 10.85 -14.54 10.38
CA LEU A 37 11.13 -13.72 11.56
C LEU A 37 10.73 -14.43 12.86
N ALA A 38 9.61 -15.17 12.87
CA ALA A 38 9.18 -15.95 14.02
C ALA A 38 10.18 -17.08 14.33
N ASP A 39 10.64 -17.81 13.31
CA ASP A 39 11.65 -18.86 13.44
C ASP A 39 12.95 -18.28 14.05
N ALA A 40 13.40 -17.12 13.57
CA ALA A 40 14.58 -16.47 14.11
C ALA A 40 14.42 -16.02 15.57
N VAL A 41 13.23 -15.53 15.94
CA VAL A 41 12.91 -15.18 17.33
C VAL A 41 12.87 -16.42 18.22
N GLU A 42 12.35 -17.54 17.74
CA GLU A 42 12.32 -18.81 18.46
C GLU A 42 13.75 -19.31 18.75
N VAL A 43 14.62 -19.35 17.73
CA VAL A 43 16.03 -19.75 17.88
C VAL A 43 16.74 -18.91 18.96
N VAL A 44 16.57 -17.59 18.94
CA VAL A 44 17.19 -16.70 19.93
C VAL A 44 16.56 -16.91 21.32
N SER A 45 15.25 -17.13 21.40
CA SER A 45 14.54 -17.34 22.67
C SER A 45 14.93 -18.65 23.36
N GLU A 46 15.30 -19.67 22.57
CA GLU A 46 15.82 -20.95 23.06
C GLU A 46 17.32 -20.89 23.43
N GLY A 47 17.95 -19.72 23.29
CA GLY A 47 19.36 -19.52 23.59
C GLY A 47 20.29 -19.94 22.45
N GLY A 48 19.76 -20.13 21.24
CA GLY A 48 20.54 -20.34 20.03
C GLY A 48 21.21 -19.06 19.54
N GLU A 49 22.36 -19.21 18.90
CA GLU A 49 23.09 -18.13 18.25
C GLU A 49 22.87 -18.18 16.74
N ILE A 50 22.62 -17.02 16.13
CA ILE A 50 22.51 -16.88 14.68
C ILE A 50 23.91 -16.70 14.10
N HIS A 51 24.33 -17.65 13.27
CA HIS A 51 25.64 -17.68 12.63
C HIS A 51 25.55 -17.27 11.16
N GLU A 52 26.62 -16.68 10.63
CA GLU A 52 26.66 -16.33 9.22
C GLU A 52 26.46 -17.59 8.35
N ARG A 53 25.47 -17.52 7.44
CA ARG A 53 25.10 -18.60 6.49
C ARG A 53 24.47 -19.83 7.11
N ASP A 54 24.04 -19.77 8.37
CA ASP A 54 23.10 -20.78 8.87
C ASP A 54 21.69 -20.56 8.28
N ASP A 55 20.82 -21.55 8.48
CA ASP A 55 19.47 -21.54 7.92
C ASP A 55 18.66 -20.32 8.41
N THR A 56 18.88 -19.91 9.66
CA THR A 56 18.22 -18.73 10.27
C THR A 56 18.69 -17.44 9.61
N HIS A 57 19.99 -17.28 9.39
CA HIS A 57 20.60 -16.13 8.72
C HIS A 57 20.14 -16.06 7.26
N VAL A 58 20.10 -17.18 6.55
CA VAL A 58 19.57 -17.23 5.18
C VAL A 58 18.09 -16.84 5.17
N GLY A 59 17.28 -17.37 6.10
CA GLY A 59 15.87 -17.00 6.24
C GLY A 59 15.64 -15.51 6.53
N LEU A 60 16.49 -14.91 7.37
CA LEU A 60 16.45 -13.46 7.63
C LEU A 60 16.83 -12.64 6.39
N MET A 61 17.78 -13.10 5.59
CA MET A 61 18.14 -12.46 4.32
C MET A 61 16.99 -12.55 3.30
N GLU A 62 16.31 -13.70 3.22
CA GLU A 62 15.11 -13.88 2.39
C GLU A 62 13.97 -12.95 2.83
N ALA A 63 13.71 -12.85 4.13
CA ALA A 63 12.73 -11.94 4.69
C ALA A 63 13.07 -10.48 4.35
N CYS A 64 14.34 -10.08 4.50
CA CYS A 64 14.81 -8.74 4.13
C CYS A 64 14.58 -8.43 2.65
N MET A 65 14.88 -9.37 1.75
CA MET A 65 14.65 -9.20 0.31
C MET A 65 13.16 -9.09 -0.03
N ALA A 66 12.31 -9.92 0.58
CA ALA A 66 10.87 -9.85 0.39
C ALA A 66 10.29 -8.51 0.89
N LEU A 67 10.73 -8.03 2.06
CA LEU A 67 10.36 -6.72 2.60
C LEU A 67 10.83 -5.57 1.68
N ALA A 68 12.04 -5.66 1.13
CA ALA A 68 12.55 -4.68 0.18
C ALA A 68 11.71 -4.62 -1.11
N VAL A 69 11.30 -5.77 -1.65
CA VAL A 69 10.39 -5.84 -2.81
C VAL A 69 9.04 -5.20 -2.51
N MET A 70 8.41 -5.53 -1.38
CA MET A 70 7.15 -4.94 -0.96
C MET A 70 7.27 -3.42 -0.74
N PHE A 71 8.37 -2.97 -0.11
CA PHE A 71 8.66 -1.55 0.07
C PHE A 71 8.76 -0.84 -1.27
N ARG A 72 9.56 -1.36 -2.21
CA ARG A 72 9.74 -0.79 -3.55
C ARG A 72 8.44 -0.77 -4.35
N ARG A 73 7.57 -1.78 -4.20
CA ARG A 73 6.24 -1.78 -4.82
C ARG A 73 5.37 -0.64 -4.32
N ARG A 74 5.39 -0.37 -3.01
CA ARG A 74 4.58 0.67 -2.35
C ARG A 74 5.11 2.08 -2.55
N THR A 75 6.43 2.27 -2.45
CA THR A 75 7.08 3.59 -2.45
C THR A 75 7.62 3.96 -3.81
N GLY A 76 8.00 2.97 -4.62
CA GLY A 76 8.79 3.17 -5.84
C GLY A 76 10.26 3.49 -5.57
N HIS A 77 10.70 3.46 -4.31
CA HIS A 77 12.06 3.77 -3.89
C HIS A 77 12.74 2.54 -3.31
N ASP A 78 14.07 2.56 -3.33
CA ASP A 78 14.86 1.53 -2.67
C ASP A 78 14.92 1.75 -1.15
N VAL A 79 14.75 0.68 -0.38
CA VAL A 79 14.66 0.76 1.09
C VAL A 79 15.95 1.27 1.71
N GLN A 80 17.12 0.96 1.14
CA GLN A 80 18.42 1.39 1.67
C GLN A 80 18.62 2.89 1.50
N THR A 81 18.11 3.46 0.41
CA THR A 81 18.19 4.90 0.18
C THR A 81 17.30 5.64 1.17
N VAL A 82 16.05 5.18 1.32
CA VAL A 82 15.10 5.83 2.23
C VAL A 82 15.54 5.68 3.69
N SER A 83 16.06 4.51 4.09
CA SER A 83 16.55 4.30 5.46
C SER A 83 17.78 5.16 5.77
N ALA A 84 18.72 5.30 4.84
CA ALA A 84 19.88 6.18 5.00
C ALA A 84 19.45 7.65 5.21
N ASP A 85 18.51 8.13 4.40
CA ASP A 85 17.98 9.50 4.52
C ASP A 85 17.33 9.75 5.89
N HIS A 86 16.55 8.77 6.38
CA HIS A 86 15.93 8.85 7.71
C HIS A 86 16.99 8.86 8.82
N LEU A 87 17.97 7.95 8.76
CA LEU A 87 19.05 7.88 9.76
C LEU A 87 19.90 9.16 9.78
N ASP A 88 20.18 9.76 8.63
CA ASP A 88 20.94 11.01 8.55
C ASP A 88 20.16 12.22 9.07
N GLN A 89 18.83 12.19 8.99
CA GLN A 89 17.99 13.20 9.63
C GLN A 89 17.93 12.99 11.16
N GLU A 90 17.77 11.76 11.62
CA GLU A 90 17.80 11.43 13.06
C GLU A 90 19.13 11.83 13.68
N ARG A 91 20.26 11.52 13.01
CA ARG A 91 21.60 11.94 13.43
C ARG A 91 21.71 13.46 13.53
N ARG A 92 21.21 14.21 12.54
CA ARG A 92 21.22 15.68 12.58
C ARG A 92 20.38 16.23 13.72
N GLY A 93 19.18 15.70 13.94
CA GLY A 93 18.34 16.10 15.07
C GLY A 93 19.01 15.85 16.42
N LEU A 94 19.68 14.71 16.56
CA LEU A 94 20.43 14.37 17.79
C LEU A 94 21.61 15.32 18.04
N MET A 95 22.33 15.72 16.98
CA MET A 95 23.52 16.56 17.06
C MET A 95 23.20 18.06 17.17
N GLU A 96 22.14 18.52 16.51
CA GLU A 96 21.76 19.94 16.43
C GLU A 96 20.70 20.33 17.47
N GLY A 97 20.13 19.35 18.21
CA GLY A 97 19.11 19.59 19.23
C GLY A 97 17.76 20.06 18.66
N VAL A 98 17.54 19.85 17.36
CA VAL A 98 16.32 20.22 16.64
C VAL A 98 15.32 19.07 16.72
N GLU A 99 14.04 19.38 16.99
CA GLU A 99 12.97 18.38 16.91
C GLU A 99 12.94 17.76 15.50
N VAL A 100 13.13 16.44 15.44
CA VAL A 100 13.04 15.67 14.21
C VAL A 100 11.57 15.57 13.83
N ASN A 101 11.14 16.41 12.89
CA ASN A 101 9.90 16.16 12.16
C ASN A 101 10.11 14.88 11.34
N SER A 102 9.39 13.81 11.70
CA SER A 102 9.41 12.53 11.00
C SER A 102 9.32 12.75 9.48
N LEU A 103 10.31 12.25 8.73
CA LEU A 103 10.25 12.24 7.28
C LEU A 103 9.09 11.31 6.86
N PRO A 104 8.15 11.78 6.04
CA PRO A 104 7.13 10.91 5.50
C PRO A 104 7.79 9.90 4.55
N ILE A 105 7.48 8.61 4.74
CA ILE A 105 7.88 7.60 3.76
C ILE A 105 7.18 7.92 2.44
N PRO A 106 7.92 8.14 1.34
CA PRO A 106 7.32 8.48 0.06
C PRO A 106 6.47 7.31 -0.43
N VAL A 107 5.20 7.58 -0.74
CA VAL A 107 4.31 6.59 -1.36
C VAL A 107 4.24 6.90 -2.85
N ARG A 108 4.34 5.87 -3.69
CA ARG A 108 4.21 6.05 -5.14
C ARG A 108 2.86 6.72 -5.44
N PRO A 109 2.82 7.80 -6.24
CA PRO A 109 1.55 8.41 -6.62
C PRO A 109 0.71 7.37 -7.37
N SER A 110 -0.59 7.35 -7.08
CA SER A 110 -1.54 6.48 -7.76
C SER A 110 -1.43 6.66 -9.27
N ALA A 111 -1.27 5.56 -10.01
CA ALA A 111 -1.19 5.62 -11.47
C ALA A 111 -2.49 6.13 -12.10
N LEU A 112 -3.60 5.97 -11.37
CA LEU A 112 -4.93 6.38 -11.77
C LEU A 112 -5.24 7.75 -11.16
N LYS A 113 -5.41 8.74 -12.05
CA LYS A 113 -5.82 10.08 -11.63
C LYS A 113 -7.34 10.18 -11.68
N PRO A 114 -7.98 10.74 -10.65
CA PRO A 114 -9.41 11.04 -10.71
C PRO A 114 -9.68 12.05 -11.84
N LEU A 115 -10.91 12.05 -12.33
CA LEU A 115 -11.37 13.01 -13.32
C LEU A 115 -11.37 14.42 -12.70
N PRO A 116 -10.99 15.45 -13.47
CA PRO A 116 -11.11 16.83 -13.03
C PRO A 116 -12.58 17.17 -12.80
N THR A 117 -12.88 18.00 -11.80
CA THR A 117 -14.25 18.39 -11.44
C THR A 117 -15.00 19.00 -12.63
N GLU A 118 -14.28 19.66 -13.54
CA GLU A 118 -14.80 20.24 -14.78
C GLU A 118 -15.45 19.20 -15.70
N ALA A 119 -15.00 17.93 -15.66
CA ALA A 119 -15.59 16.86 -16.46
C ALA A 119 -17.07 16.61 -16.11
N PHE A 120 -17.47 16.92 -14.89
CA PHE A 120 -18.86 16.75 -14.42
C PHE A 120 -19.76 17.96 -14.76
N ARG A 121 -19.19 19.09 -15.20
CA ARG A 121 -19.98 20.29 -15.56
C ARG A 121 -20.88 20.07 -16.79
N GLY A 122 -20.55 19.12 -17.66
CA GLY A 122 -21.39 18.75 -18.80
C GLY A 122 -22.57 17.84 -18.44
N VAL A 123 -22.59 17.27 -17.23
CA VAL A 123 -23.63 16.33 -16.80
C VAL A 123 -24.87 17.11 -16.36
N PRO A 124 -26.10 16.71 -16.76
CA PRO A 124 -27.34 17.31 -16.29
C PRO A 124 -27.49 17.22 -14.77
N THR A 125 -28.11 18.22 -14.14
CA THR A 125 -28.23 18.27 -12.67
C THR A 125 -28.98 17.06 -12.10
N ALA A 126 -30.01 16.59 -12.79
CA ALA A 126 -30.77 15.41 -12.39
C ALA A 126 -29.93 14.12 -12.40
N ASP A 127 -28.88 14.06 -13.23
CA ASP A 127 -28.05 12.87 -13.41
C ASP A 127 -26.80 12.87 -12.51
N LEU A 128 -26.37 14.03 -11.99
CA LEU A 128 -25.16 14.14 -11.15
C LEU A 128 -25.23 13.27 -9.90
N ALA A 129 -26.39 13.21 -9.23
CA ALA A 129 -26.58 12.35 -8.06
C ALA A 129 -26.40 10.87 -8.41
N ARG A 130 -26.93 10.44 -9.57
CA ARG A 130 -26.83 9.06 -10.06
C ARG A 130 -25.40 8.73 -10.46
N VAL A 131 -24.68 9.66 -11.08
CA VAL A 131 -23.26 9.51 -11.42
C VAL A 131 -22.43 9.36 -10.15
N GLY A 132 -22.63 10.22 -9.15
CA GLY A 132 -21.96 10.11 -7.84
C GLY A 132 -22.23 8.77 -7.16
N PHE A 133 -23.50 8.33 -7.14
CA PHE A 133 -23.88 7.03 -6.58
C PHE A 133 -23.24 5.83 -7.31
N ASN A 134 -23.14 5.89 -8.65
CA ASN A 134 -22.52 4.82 -9.41
C ASN A 134 -21.02 4.72 -9.11
N TYR A 135 -20.32 5.85 -9.03
CA TYR A 135 -18.90 5.87 -8.70
C TYR A 135 -18.63 5.38 -7.27
N ILE A 136 -19.44 5.78 -6.28
CA ILE A 136 -19.26 5.30 -4.91
C ILE A 136 -19.59 3.81 -4.78
N SER A 137 -20.58 3.31 -5.54
CA SER A 137 -20.90 1.88 -5.59
C SER A 137 -19.74 1.06 -6.14
N ARG A 138 -19.10 1.51 -7.22
CA ARG A 138 -17.90 0.87 -7.78
C ARG A 138 -16.72 0.91 -6.83
N SER A 139 -16.50 2.03 -6.16
CA SER A 139 -15.48 2.15 -5.11
C SER A 139 -15.71 1.11 -4.00
N HIS A 140 -16.95 0.94 -3.56
CA HIS A 140 -17.32 -0.04 -2.54
C HIS A 140 -17.16 -1.49 -2.99
N GLU A 141 -17.46 -1.81 -4.25
CA GLU A 141 -17.24 -3.13 -4.84
C GLU A 141 -15.76 -3.51 -4.80
N HIS A 142 -14.87 -2.57 -5.14
CA HIS A 142 -13.44 -2.78 -5.00
C HIS A 142 -13.08 -3.00 -3.51
N ILE A 143 -13.47 -2.10 -2.60
CA ILE A 143 -13.11 -2.21 -1.17
C ILE A 143 -13.58 -3.54 -0.55
N LYS A 144 -14.80 -3.99 -0.85
CA LYS A 144 -15.36 -5.25 -0.31
C LYS A 144 -14.68 -6.51 -0.84
N GLY A 145 -14.03 -6.44 -2.00
CA GLY A 145 -13.42 -7.59 -2.66
C GLY A 145 -12.14 -8.11 -2.02
N ASN A 146 -11.69 -7.58 -0.87
CA ASN A 146 -10.36 -7.84 -0.31
C ASN A 146 -9.29 -7.69 -1.40
N CYS A 147 -9.28 -6.54 -2.09
CA CYS A 147 -8.40 -6.24 -3.23
C CYS A 147 -6.95 -6.67 -2.97
N PRO A 148 -6.48 -7.78 -3.54
CA PRO A 148 -5.11 -8.24 -3.31
C PRO A 148 -4.10 -7.34 -4.05
N LYS A 149 -4.58 -6.54 -5.02
CA LYS A 149 -3.76 -5.71 -5.90
C LYS A 149 -3.90 -4.23 -5.57
N LEU A 150 -2.76 -3.55 -5.48
CA LEU A 150 -2.65 -2.10 -5.28
C LEU A 150 -3.49 -1.30 -6.31
N ILE A 151 -3.59 -1.80 -7.54
CA ILE A 151 -4.33 -1.18 -8.65
C ILE A 151 -5.82 -1.07 -8.35
N GLU A 152 -6.41 -2.07 -7.68
CA GLU A 152 -7.85 -2.07 -7.39
C GLU A 152 -8.18 -1.09 -6.25
N LEU A 153 -7.26 -0.91 -5.30
CA LEU A 153 -7.36 0.16 -4.29
C LEU A 153 -7.17 1.55 -4.91
N ASP A 154 -6.27 1.68 -5.89
CA ASP A 154 -6.10 2.92 -6.66
C ASP A 154 -7.36 3.25 -7.48
N LEU A 155 -8.02 2.26 -8.07
CA LEU A 155 -9.33 2.42 -8.73
C LEU A 155 -10.41 2.83 -7.73
N ALA A 156 -10.48 2.16 -6.58
CA ALA A 156 -11.43 2.49 -5.52
C ALA A 156 -11.27 3.94 -5.06
N ARG A 157 -10.02 4.38 -4.86
CA ARG A 157 -9.67 5.76 -4.54
C ARG A 157 -10.10 6.72 -5.65
N ALA A 158 -9.72 6.46 -6.90
CA ALA A 158 -10.09 7.31 -8.02
C ALA A 158 -11.61 7.48 -8.14
N HIS A 159 -12.37 6.37 -8.08
CA HIS A 159 -13.83 6.40 -8.12
C HIS A 159 -14.46 7.09 -6.91
N SER A 160 -13.87 6.98 -5.71
CA SER A 160 -14.37 7.74 -4.55
C SER A 160 -14.23 9.25 -4.76
N LEU A 161 -13.11 9.69 -5.36
CA LEU A 161 -12.86 11.09 -5.67
C LEU A 161 -13.73 11.58 -6.84
N ASP A 162 -13.98 10.75 -7.85
CA ASP A 162 -14.90 11.04 -8.94
C ASP A 162 -16.34 11.23 -8.42
N ALA A 163 -16.76 10.38 -7.46
CA ALA A 163 -18.05 10.53 -6.80
C ALA A 163 -18.14 11.87 -6.05
N MET A 164 -17.10 12.24 -5.32
CA MET A 164 -17.02 13.55 -4.66
C MET A 164 -17.08 14.69 -5.67
N GLY A 165 -16.35 14.61 -6.79
CA GLY A 165 -16.38 15.62 -7.85
C GLY A 165 -17.79 15.84 -8.42
N ALA A 166 -18.53 14.75 -8.69
CA ALA A 166 -19.92 14.84 -9.16
C ALA A 166 -20.85 15.47 -8.11
N LEU A 167 -20.68 15.14 -6.83
CA LEU A 167 -21.47 15.68 -5.73
C LEU A 167 -21.17 17.16 -5.46
N VAL A 168 -19.92 17.59 -5.59
CA VAL A 168 -19.51 19.00 -5.50
C VAL A 168 -20.27 19.82 -6.54
N VAL A 169 -20.25 19.40 -7.82
CA VAL A 169 -20.96 20.12 -8.89
C VAL A 169 -22.47 20.12 -8.66
N LEU A 170 -23.04 19.05 -8.12
CA LEU A 170 -24.46 19.00 -7.77
C LEU A 170 -24.80 20.02 -6.68
N ILE A 171 -24.02 20.06 -5.60
CA ILE A 171 -24.22 20.97 -4.48
C ILE A 171 -24.04 22.41 -4.95
N GLU A 172 -23.00 22.73 -5.72
CA GLU A 172 -22.80 24.06 -6.29
C GLU A 172 -24.04 24.53 -7.07
N ARG A 173 -24.63 23.66 -7.89
CA ARG A 173 -25.84 24.00 -8.67
C ARG A 173 -27.08 24.15 -7.82
N LEU A 174 -27.27 23.28 -6.82
CA LEU A 174 -28.42 23.35 -5.91
C LEU A 174 -28.33 24.57 -4.97
N SER A 175 -27.13 24.98 -4.59
CA SER A 175 -26.86 26.13 -3.73
C SER A 175 -26.69 27.46 -4.48
N GLY A 176 -26.92 27.49 -5.81
CA GLY A 176 -26.82 28.72 -6.61
C GLY A 176 -25.39 29.29 -6.71
N GLY A 177 -24.36 28.46 -6.57
CA GLY A 177 -22.94 28.84 -6.67
C GLY A 177 -22.31 29.44 -5.41
N VAL A 178 -23.02 29.46 -4.28
CA VAL A 178 -22.55 30.09 -3.03
C VAL A 178 -21.85 29.10 -2.09
N ALA A 179 -22.10 27.80 -2.24
CA ALA A 179 -21.53 26.76 -1.39
C ALA A 179 -20.18 26.28 -1.93
N SER A 180 -19.09 26.94 -1.50
CA SER A 180 -17.79 26.26 -1.47
C SER A 180 -17.87 25.19 -0.39
N ILE A 181 -17.82 23.92 -0.76
CA ILE A 181 -17.72 22.82 0.20
C ILE A 181 -16.31 22.85 0.80
N ALA A 182 -16.08 23.79 1.72
CA ALA A 182 -14.99 23.67 2.65
C ALA A 182 -15.32 22.46 3.53
N CYS A 183 -14.48 21.42 3.43
CA CYS A 183 -14.64 20.11 4.05
C CYS A 183 -14.62 20.12 5.61
N GLY A 184 -14.89 21.26 6.25
CA GLY A 184 -14.65 21.49 7.67
C GLY A 184 -15.88 21.68 8.56
N GLU A 185 -17.09 21.98 8.03
CA GLU A 185 -18.20 22.46 8.88
C GLU A 185 -19.53 21.71 8.74
N THR A 186 -19.60 20.61 7.99
CA THR A 186 -20.81 19.78 7.95
C THR A 186 -20.80 18.73 9.07
N PRO A 187 -21.88 18.59 9.87
CA PRO A 187 -21.97 17.55 10.88
C PRO A 187 -21.90 16.17 10.22
N ILE A 188 -20.90 15.37 10.62
CA ILE A 188 -20.78 13.97 10.22
C ILE A 188 -21.83 13.20 11.03
N ALA A 189 -22.81 12.61 10.35
CA ALA A 189 -23.73 11.68 10.97
C ALA A 189 -22.96 10.41 11.37
N ASN A 190 -22.56 10.34 12.64
CA ASN A 190 -21.98 9.14 13.22
C ASN A 190 -23.09 8.11 13.51
N ALA A 191 -22.74 6.83 13.53
CA ALA A 191 -23.66 5.74 13.89
C ALA A 191 -24.37 6.04 15.22
N PRO A 192 -25.61 5.56 15.44
CA PRO A 192 -26.32 5.80 16.70
C PRO A 192 -25.49 5.27 17.87
N GLY A 193 -25.08 6.17 18.76
CA GLY A 193 -24.36 5.83 19.99
C GLY A 193 -25.26 5.00 20.92
N SER A 194 -24.67 4.05 21.65
CA SER A 194 -25.32 3.18 22.63
C SER A 194 -25.85 3.91 23.88
N GLU A 195 -26.52 5.04 23.74
CA GLU A 195 -27.13 5.79 24.84
C GLU A 195 -28.60 5.37 25.07
N THR A 196 -28.85 4.07 25.17
CA THR A 196 -30.15 3.55 25.68
C THR A 196 -29.95 2.45 26.69
N LEU A 197 -29.37 2.81 27.84
CA LEU A 197 -29.60 2.15 29.13
C LEU A 197 -29.62 3.25 30.22
N GLN A 198 -30.82 3.80 30.45
CA GLN A 198 -31.20 4.46 31.71
C GLN A 198 -32.40 3.72 32.28
#